data_AF-A0A926BSI1-F1
#
_entry.id   AF-A0A926BSI1-F1
#
_cell.length_a   1.000
_cell.length_b   1.000
_cell.length_c   1.000
_cell.angle_alpha   90.00
_cell.angle_beta   90.00
_cell.angle_gamma   90.00
#
_symmetry.space_group_name_H-M   'P 1'
#
loop_
_entity.id
_entity.type
_entity.pdbx_description
1 polymer ?
#
loop_
_entity_poly.entity_id
_entity_poly.type
_entity_poly.pdbx_seq_one_letter_code
_entity_poly.pdbx_strand_id
1 'polypeptide(L)'
;MIRLLRALIAITLLQLLQPAAMTSQISYPDFTSTAGLRLVGAARRNPPALRLTDLGRSLRGAVWFDQKVRVVGGFVTTFQFQIYQTGGRNDNTYANGGDGIAFVV
;
A
#
# COMPACT_ATOMS: atom_id res chain seq x y z
N MET A 1 -35.17 -38.07 10.03
CA MET A 1 -34.68 -37.09 11.03
C MET A 1 -33.17 -37.18 11.27
N ILE A 2 -32.59 -38.36 11.56
CA ILE A 2 -31.15 -38.53 11.87
C ILE A 2 -30.20 -38.08 10.72
N ARG A 3 -30.59 -38.28 9.45
CA ARG A 3 -29.77 -37.84 8.29
C ARG A 3 -29.71 -36.32 8.12
N LEU A 4 -30.81 -35.61 8.39
CA LEU A 4 -30.83 -34.14 8.37
C LEU A 4 -29.98 -33.57 9.51
N LEU A 5 -30.07 -34.16 10.70
CA LEU A 5 -29.29 -33.72 11.86
C LEU A 5 -27.77 -33.85 11.62
N ARG A 6 -27.32 -34.95 11.01
CA ARG A 6 -25.90 -35.16 10.64
C ARG A 6 -25.42 -34.17 9.57
N ALA A 7 -26.26 -33.87 8.58
CA ALA A 7 -25.92 -32.88 7.54
C ALA A 7 -25.79 -31.48 8.14
N LEU A 8 -26.68 -31.08 9.05
CA LEU A 8 -26.61 -29.80 9.76
C LEU A 8 -25.35 -29.68 10.64
N ILE A 9 -24.98 -30.74 11.36
CA ILE A 9 -23.74 -30.78 12.15
C ILE A 9 -22.49 -30.70 11.26
N ALA A 10 -22.48 -31.41 10.12
CA ALA A 10 -21.35 -31.38 9.19
C ALA A 10 -21.17 -29.98 8.55
N ILE A 11 -22.27 -29.31 8.18
CA ILE A 11 -22.23 -27.95 7.61
C ILE A 11 -21.75 -26.92 8.63
N THR A 12 -22.20 -27.01 9.89
CA THR A 12 -21.73 -26.12 10.97
C THR A 12 -20.26 -26.36 11.31
N LEU A 13 -19.79 -27.61 11.30
CA LEU A 13 -18.37 -27.93 11.49
C LEU A 13 -17.50 -27.40 10.34
N LEU A 14 -18.03 -27.39 9.11
CA LEU A 14 -17.33 -26.90 7.92
C LEU A 14 -17.20 -25.37 7.89
N GLN A 15 -18.15 -24.63 8.46
CA GLN A 15 -18.07 -23.17 8.59
C GLN A 15 -17.03 -22.72 9.63
N LEU A 16 -16.73 -23.56 10.63
CA LEU A 16 -15.71 -23.29 11.65
C LEU A 16 -14.27 -23.49 11.14
N LEU A 17 -14.09 -24.10 9.96
CA LEU A 17 -12.80 -24.39 9.32
C LEU A 17 -12.35 -23.29 8.35
N GLN A 18 -12.98 -22.12 8.33
CA GLN A 18 -12.52 -21.02 7.48
C GLN A 18 -11.15 -20.53 7.97
N PRO A 19 -10.09 -20.55 7.13
CA PRO A 19 -8.84 -19.91 7.50
C PRO A 19 -9.14 -18.42 7.72
N ALA A 20 -8.71 -17.88 8.86
CA ALA A 20 -8.83 -16.45 9.10
C ALA A 20 -8.07 -15.72 7.99
N ALA A 21 -8.81 -15.00 7.14
CA ALA A 21 -8.18 -14.10 6.19
C ALA A 21 -7.42 -13.06 7.01
N MET A 22 -6.09 -13.06 6.92
CA MET A 22 -5.29 -11.97 7.45
C MET A 22 -5.61 -10.73 6.63
N THR A 23 -6.57 -9.94 7.11
CA THR A 23 -6.82 -8.61 6.59
C THR A 23 -5.63 -7.73 6.96
N SER A 24 -5.06 -7.03 5.98
CA SER A 24 -4.02 -6.05 6.27
C SER A 24 -4.61 -4.95 7.14
N GLN A 25 -3.91 -4.57 8.21
CA GLN A 25 -4.30 -3.43 9.05
C GLN A 25 -4.37 -2.13 8.23
N ILE A 26 -3.54 -2.02 7.19
CA ILE A 26 -3.48 -0.88 6.28
C ILE A 26 -3.63 -1.40 4.86
N SER A 27 -4.69 -1.02 4.15
CA SER A 27 -4.95 -1.50 2.80
C SER A 27 -5.48 -0.39 1.91
N TYR A 28 -4.77 -0.13 0.81
CA TYR A 28 -5.15 0.78 -0.27
C TYR A 28 -5.02 0.02 -1.59
N PRO A 29 -6.07 -0.68 -2.05
CA PRO A 29 -6.04 -1.39 -3.34
C PRO A 29 -5.87 -0.43 -4.52
N ASP A 30 -6.36 0.80 -4.34
CA ASP A 30 -6.06 1.97 -5.15
C ASP A 30 -6.04 3.21 -4.26
N PHE A 31 -5.80 4.38 -4.87
CA PHE A 31 -5.83 5.68 -4.20
C PHE A 31 -6.94 6.59 -4.73
N THR A 32 -8.09 6.02 -5.09
CA THR A 32 -9.32 6.80 -5.32
C THR A 32 -9.73 7.54 -4.04
N SER A 33 -9.54 6.89 -2.89
CA SER A 33 -9.58 7.49 -1.55
C SER A 33 -8.18 7.61 -0.95
N THR A 34 -7.95 8.72 -0.23
CA THR A 34 -6.75 8.97 0.57
C THR A 34 -7.11 9.20 2.04
N ALA A 35 -8.27 8.72 2.48
CA ALA A 35 -8.66 8.80 3.89
C ALA A 35 -7.61 8.08 4.76
N GLY A 36 -7.24 8.69 5.88
CA GLY A 36 -6.17 8.19 6.74
C GLY A 36 -4.74 8.42 6.21
N LEU A 37 -4.58 9.16 5.10
CA LEU A 37 -3.26 9.52 4.58
C LEU A 37 -2.99 11.02 4.72
N ARG A 38 -1.79 11.35 5.17
CA ARG A 38 -1.24 12.71 5.17
C ARG A 38 -0.27 12.86 4.01
N LEU A 39 -0.62 13.72 3.05
CA LEU A 39 0.22 14.08 1.91
C LEU A 39 1.10 15.28 2.27
N VAL A 40 2.39 15.19 1.98
CA VAL A 40 3.40 16.21 2.37
C VAL A 40 4.21 16.64 1.15
N GLY A 41 4.50 17.94 1.06
CA GLY A 41 5.31 18.51 -0.01
C GLY A 41 4.60 18.42 -1.36
N ALA A 42 5.31 17.90 -2.37
CA ALA A 42 4.79 17.73 -3.73
C ALA A 42 3.80 16.57 -3.90
N ALA A 43 3.61 15.74 -2.85
CA ALA A 43 2.78 14.55 -2.95
C ALA A 43 1.31 14.91 -3.17
N ARG A 44 0.67 14.24 -4.14
CA ARG A 44 -0.75 14.41 -4.44
C ARG A 44 -1.44 13.12 -4.87
N ARG A 45 -2.76 13.12 -4.77
CA ARG A 45 -3.60 12.06 -5.35
C ARG A 45 -3.55 12.16 -6.88
N ASN A 46 -3.32 11.04 -7.55
CA ASN A 46 -3.36 10.92 -9.01
C ASN A 46 -3.97 9.57 -9.39
N PRO A 47 -5.30 9.41 -9.21
CA PRO A 47 -5.96 8.11 -9.26
C PRO A 47 -5.66 7.34 -10.56
N PRO A 48 -5.46 6.02 -10.47
CA PRO A 48 -5.63 5.17 -9.29
C PRO A 48 -4.42 5.16 -8.33
N ALA A 49 -3.39 6.00 -8.55
CA ALA A 49 -2.14 6.00 -7.79
C ALA A 49 -1.95 7.24 -6.89
N LEU A 50 -0.93 7.19 -6.04
CA LEU A 50 -0.30 8.39 -5.46
C LEU A 50 0.85 8.86 -6.36
N ARG A 51 1.00 10.18 -6.46
CA ARG A 51 2.17 10.81 -7.09
C ARG A 51 2.99 11.46 -5.99
N LEU A 52 4.21 10.96 -5.73
CA LEU A 52 5.12 11.57 -4.75
C LEU A 52 5.77 12.85 -5.29
N THR A 53 6.23 12.81 -6.54
CA THR A 53 6.80 13.96 -7.26
C THR A 53 6.40 13.90 -8.72
N ASP A 54 6.20 15.06 -9.36
CA ASP A 54 6.14 15.15 -10.83
C ASP A 54 7.52 14.98 -11.46
N LEU A 55 7.53 15.07 -12.80
CA LEU A 55 8.75 15.22 -13.58
C LEU A 55 9.35 16.60 -13.29
N GLY A 56 10.53 16.63 -12.68
CA GLY A 56 11.18 17.88 -12.35
C GLY A 56 12.46 17.69 -11.56
N ARG A 57 13.12 18.80 -11.23
CA ARG A 57 14.30 18.83 -10.38
C ARG A 57 13.92 19.33 -8.99
N SER A 58 14.64 18.86 -7.97
CA SER A 58 14.51 19.36 -6.59
C SER A 58 13.10 19.22 -5.98
N LEU A 59 12.31 18.26 -6.47
CA LEU A 59 11.01 17.93 -5.93
C LEU A 59 11.15 16.92 -4.79
N ARG A 60 10.33 17.09 -3.76
CA ARG A 60 10.24 16.16 -2.63
C ARG A 60 8.79 16.03 -2.20
N GLY A 61 8.35 14.79 -1.99
CA GLY A 61 7.03 14.50 -1.49
C GLY A 61 7.04 13.22 -0.68
N ALA A 62 6.15 13.14 0.28
CA ALA A 62 5.96 11.97 1.12
C ALA A 62 4.47 11.76 1.39
N VAL A 63 4.09 10.52 1.60
CA VAL A 63 2.75 10.17 2.08
C VAL A 63 2.90 9.30 3.31
N TRP A 64 2.19 9.68 4.37
CA TRP A 64 2.21 8.99 5.65
C TRP A 64 0.83 8.45 5.96
N PHE A 65 0.77 7.24 6.53
CA PHE A 65 -0.42 6.83 7.26
C PHE A 65 -0.53 7.71 8.51
N ASP A 66 -1.70 8.32 8.74
CA ASP A 66 -1.86 9.37 9.74
C ASP A 66 -2.09 8.85 11.17
N GLN A 67 -2.22 7.53 11.33
CA GLN A 67 -2.33 6.86 12.62
C GLN A 67 -1.06 6.09 12.98
N LYS A 68 -0.73 6.05 14.28
CA LYS A 68 0.40 5.25 14.78
C LYS A 68 0.07 3.76 14.71
N VAL A 69 1.05 2.97 14.27
CA VAL A 69 0.91 1.52 14.13
C VAL A 69 1.92 0.84 15.05
N ARG A 70 1.47 -0.17 15.78
CA ARG A 70 2.33 -0.96 16.66
C ARG A 70 3.12 -1.96 15.79
N VAL A 71 4.44 -1.80 15.71
CA VAL A 71 5.34 -2.66 14.93
C VAL A 71 6.12 -3.68 15.76
N VAL A 72 5.86 -3.75 17.07
CA VAL A 72 6.51 -4.76 17.93
C VAL A 72 6.04 -6.16 17.50
N GLY A 73 6.99 -7.07 17.32
CA GLY A 73 6.74 -8.38 16.72
C GLY A 73 6.97 -8.44 15.21
N GLY A 74 7.35 -7.32 14.58
CA GLY A 74 7.63 -7.23 13.16
C GLY A 74 6.41 -6.82 12.34
N PHE A 75 6.63 -6.52 11.07
CA PHE A 75 5.56 -6.22 10.12
C PHE A 75 5.94 -6.72 8.73
N VAL A 76 4.91 -6.92 7.90
CA VAL A 76 5.07 -7.20 6.47
C VAL A 76 4.33 -6.10 5.72
N THR A 77 4.95 -5.59 4.67
CA THR A 77 4.35 -4.61 3.78
C THR A 77 4.55 -5.06 2.34
N THR A 78 3.51 -4.85 1.53
CA THR A 78 3.56 -5.05 0.08
C THR A 78 3.09 -3.77 -0.56
N PHE A 79 3.89 -3.21 -1.45
CA PHE A 79 3.53 -2.03 -2.22
C PHE A 79 4.00 -2.18 -3.66
N GLN A 80 3.24 -1.60 -4.57
CA GLN A 80 3.62 -1.44 -5.97
C GLN A 80 3.99 0.01 -6.21
N PHE A 81 5.10 0.24 -6.90
CA PHE A 81 5.51 1.57 -7.33
C PHE A 81 5.94 1.54 -8.79
N GLN A 82 5.91 2.71 -9.42
CA GLN A 82 6.41 2.91 -10.76
C GLN A 82 7.18 4.22 -10.81
N ILE A 83 8.42 4.17 -11.30
CA ILE A 83 9.15 5.33 -11.79
C ILE A 83 8.82 5.44 -13.26
N TYR A 84 8.18 6.55 -13.66
CA TYR A 84 7.83 6.82 -15.06
C TYR A 84 8.57 8.06 -15.51
N GLN A 85 9.18 8.00 -16.69
CA GLN A 85 9.99 9.06 -17.30
C GLN A 85 11.09 9.59 -16.37
N THR A 86 12.34 9.36 -16.76
CA THR A 86 13.47 9.83 -15.95
C THR A 86 13.52 11.36 -15.97
N GLY A 87 13.28 11.95 -14.80
CA GLY A 87 13.51 13.36 -14.50
C GLY A 87 14.82 13.54 -13.72
N GLY A 88 15.19 14.77 -13.42
CA GLY A 88 16.35 15.07 -12.58
C GLY A 88 17.50 15.75 -13.31
N ARG A 89 18.64 15.86 -12.62
CA ARG A 89 19.86 16.43 -13.19
C ARG A 89 20.54 15.37 -14.06
N ASN A 90 21.06 15.80 -15.21
CA ASN A 90 21.86 14.91 -16.05
C ASN A 90 23.17 14.58 -15.33
N ASP A 91 23.61 13.34 -15.44
CA ASP A 91 24.96 12.92 -15.06
C ASP A 91 25.97 13.29 -16.17
N ASN A 92 27.22 12.84 -16.00
CA ASN A 92 28.29 13.07 -16.97
C ASN A 92 28.12 12.30 -18.30
N THR A 93 27.15 11.40 -18.40
CA THR A 93 26.78 10.67 -19.61
C THR A 93 25.52 11.22 -20.29
N TYR A 94 24.98 12.34 -19.78
CA TYR A 94 23.69 12.91 -20.17
C TYR A 94 22.47 12.04 -19.81
N ALA A 95 22.65 10.98 -19.03
CA ALA A 95 21.54 10.20 -18.48
C ALA A 95 20.93 10.93 -17.27
N ASN A 96 19.67 10.65 -16.97
CA ASN A 96 18.95 11.18 -15.82
C ASN A 96 18.11 10.07 -15.17
N GLY A 97 17.50 10.36 -14.01
CA GLY A 97 16.71 9.36 -13.26
C GLY A 97 16.84 9.45 -11.75
N GLY A 98 17.68 10.34 -11.22
CA GLY A 98 17.75 10.62 -9.79
C GLY A 98 16.49 11.33 -9.26
N ASP A 99 16.20 11.26 -7.96
CA ASP A 99 17.05 10.67 -6.90
C ASP A 99 16.59 9.26 -6.44
N GLY A 100 15.31 9.06 -6.10
CA GLY A 100 14.79 7.73 -5.69
C GLY A 100 13.50 7.76 -4.86
N ILE A 101 13.18 6.61 -4.24
CA ILE A 101 12.04 6.40 -3.34
C ILE A 101 12.48 5.57 -2.12
N ALA A 102 11.84 5.79 -0.97
CA ALA A 102 12.04 4.98 0.23
C ALA A 102 10.69 4.64 0.89
N PHE A 103 10.63 3.47 1.52
CA PHE A 103 9.62 3.13 2.52
C PHE A 103 10.21 3.43 3.91
N VAL A 104 9.48 4.15 4.76
CA VAL A 104 9.99 4.67 6.03
C VAL A 104 8.99 4.38 7.15
N VAL A 105 9.50 4.03 8.33
CA VAL A 105 8.75 3.75 9.57
C VAL A 105 9.21 4.68 10.68
#